data_AF-A0A8H5PHA0-F1
#
_entry.id   AF-A0A8H5PHA0-F1
#
_cell.length_a   1.000
_cell.length_b   1.000
_cell.length_c   1.000
_cell.angle_alpha   90.00
_cell.angle_beta   90.00
_cell.angle_gamma   90.00
#
_symmetry.space_group_name_H-M   'P 1'
#
loop_
_entity.id
_entity.type
_entity.pdbx_description
1 polymer ?
#
loop_
_entity_poly.entity_id
_entity_poly.type
_entity_poly.pdbx_seq_one_letter_code
_entity_poly.pdbx_strand_id
1 'polypeptide(L)'
;MSGAADPRYNLSFIVEQSVTLGKPVIGVSLNHRLSAFGFPVGKEAMKEGVTNLGSRDQRLPLSWINENIASFGGNPGKVTIFGENSGAESVAAQILAYNGRNDGLFRGAIPLGRYPGGFNATQATQDTYDDFVSSVPSCGKLAGTDSSLGCLRRAPIEYIDTALRSDTSQRWASFLYGDFFADYTTNQLYSGRFVKIPVLIGANTDEGTSFGFRGVNNDEELRAGVKAIMIPDEVEETTGKTRDELVDELLEL
;
A
#
# COMPACT_ATOMS: atom_id res chain seq x y z
N MET A 1 -1.86 11.11 2.30
CA MET A 1 -2.16 9.88 3.06
C MET A 1 -3.20 10.20 4.11
N SER A 2 -4.20 9.31 4.21
CA SER A 2 -5.37 9.36 5.07
C SER A 2 -5.03 8.89 6.48
N GLY A 3 -5.53 9.59 7.50
CA GLY A 3 -5.37 9.20 8.90
C GLY A 3 -6.51 9.76 9.74
N ALA A 4 -6.76 9.17 10.90
CA ALA A 4 -7.83 9.59 11.81
C ALA A 4 -7.65 11.03 12.32
N ALA A 5 -6.42 11.56 12.26
CA ALA A 5 -6.11 12.95 12.62
C ALA A 5 -6.47 13.96 11.50
N ASP A 6 -6.69 13.50 10.28
CA ASP A 6 -7.05 14.37 9.16
C ASP A 6 -8.57 14.58 9.15
N PRO A 7 -9.05 15.83 9.34
CA PRO A 7 -10.47 16.13 9.45
C PRO A 7 -11.26 15.79 8.20
N ARG A 8 -10.61 15.59 7.05
CA ARG A 8 -11.26 15.11 5.81
C ARG A 8 -11.83 13.70 5.95
N TYR A 9 -11.35 12.91 6.92
CA TYR A 9 -11.83 11.56 7.19
C TYR A 9 -12.74 11.49 8.43
N ASN A 10 -13.36 12.62 8.80
CA ASN A 10 -14.37 12.66 9.85
C ASN A 10 -15.62 11.88 9.42
N LEU A 11 -15.95 10.83 10.17
CA LEU A 11 -17.06 9.91 9.87
C LEU A 11 -18.42 10.40 10.37
N SER A 12 -18.51 11.56 11.06
CA SER A 12 -19.76 12.06 11.63
C SER A 12 -20.88 12.18 10.60
N PHE A 13 -20.57 12.63 9.38
CA PHE A 13 -21.58 12.72 8.31
C PHE A 13 -22.13 11.34 7.92
N ILE A 14 -21.26 10.33 7.73
CA ILE A 14 -21.68 8.96 7.40
C ILE A 14 -22.52 8.37 8.54
N VAL A 15 -22.14 8.62 9.79
CA VAL A 15 -22.88 8.16 10.96
C VAL A 15 -24.26 8.82 11.03
N GLU A 16 -24.35 10.14 10.85
CA GLU A 16 -25.61 10.88 10.83
C GLU A 16 -26.56 10.40 9.73
N GLN A 17 -26.04 10.19 8.51
CA GLN A 17 -26.83 9.63 7.41
C GLN A 17 -27.34 8.22 7.72
N SER A 18 -26.53 7.39 8.38
CA SER A 18 -26.94 6.04 8.78
C SER A 18 -28.13 6.05 9.75
N VAL A 19 -28.17 7.03 10.67
CA VAL A 19 -29.29 7.22 11.61
C VAL A 19 -30.54 7.67 10.85
N THR A 20 -30.39 8.65 9.95
CA THR A 20 -31.50 9.18 9.13
C THR A 20 -32.16 8.09 8.28
N LEU A 21 -31.36 7.14 7.77
CA LEU A 21 -31.83 5.99 6.98
C LEU A 21 -32.42 4.84 7.82
N GLY A 22 -32.50 4.98 9.15
CA GLY A 22 -32.98 3.93 10.05
C GLY A 22 -32.04 2.72 10.15
N LYS A 23 -30.75 2.89 9.81
CA LYS A 23 -29.71 1.85 9.81
C LYS A 23 -28.45 2.36 10.52
N PRO A 24 -28.53 2.69 11.83
CA PRO A 24 -27.43 3.31 12.54
C PRO A 24 -26.17 2.43 12.53
N VAL A 25 -25.01 3.05 12.32
CA VAL A 25 -23.70 2.41 12.37
C VAL A 25 -22.75 3.10 13.35
N ILE A 26 -21.69 2.40 13.74
CA ILE A 26 -20.53 2.98 14.43
C ILE A 26 -19.43 3.20 13.41
N GLY A 27 -18.93 4.43 13.31
CA GLY A 27 -17.75 4.77 12.53
C GLY A 27 -16.48 4.60 13.35
N VAL A 28 -15.50 3.86 12.83
CA VAL A 28 -14.16 3.73 13.43
C VAL A 28 -13.13 4.13 12.38
N SER A 29 -12.27 5.09 12.74
CA SER A 29 -11.11 5.49 11.94
C SER A 29 -9.83 5.12 12.68
N LEU A 30 -8.82 4.66 11.95
CA LEU A 30 -7.58 4.12 12.51
C LEU A 30 -6.36 4.78 11.88
N ASN A 31 -5.29 4.88 12.67
CA ASN A 31 -3.97 5.24 12.19
C ASN A 31 -3.13 3.98 12.05
N HIS A 32 -2.23 3.98 11.07
CA HIS A 32 -1.19 2.95 10.90
C HIS A 32 0.10 3.63 10.46
N ARG A 33 1.26 2.98 10.66
CA ARG A 33 2.53 3.54 10.21
C ARG A 33 2.58 3.58 8.68
N LEU A 34 3.17 4.65 8.16
CA LEU A 34 3.33 4.94 6.74
C LEU A 34 4.81 5.06 6.40
N SER A 35 5.13 5.13 5.11
CA SER A 35 6.51 5.34 4.62
C SER A 35 7.50 4.32 5.22
N ALA A 36 8.78 4.67 5.40
CA ALA A 36 9.80 3.78 5.97
C ALA A 36 9.47 3.30 7.40
N PHE A 37 8.60 3.99 8.14
CA PHE A 37 8.15 3.55 9.47
C PHE A 37 7.22 2.34 9.41
N GLY A 38 6.36 2.28 8.38
CA GLY A 38 5.38 1.21 8.19
C GLY A 38 5.83 0.16 7.17
N PHE A 39 6.62 0.55 6.20
CA PHE A 39 6.97 -0.28 5.06
C PHE A 39 8.49 -0.28 4.83
N PRO A 40 9.33 -0.57 5.83
CA PRO A 40 10.76 -0.65 5.60
C PRO A 40 11.05 -1.76 4.58
N VAL A 41 11.92 -1.45 3.62
CA VAL A 41 12.32 -2.33 2.51
C VAL A 41 13.79 -2.73 2.62
N GLY A 42 14.31 -3.47 1.64
CA GLY A 42 15.71 -3.92 1.62
C GLY A 42 15.95 -5.24 2.35
N LYS A 43 17.09 -5.86 2.05
CA LYS A 43 17.52 -7.15 2.62
C LYS A 43 17.64 -7.07 4.15
N GLU A 44 17.97 -5.91 4.70
CA GLU A 44 18.09 -5.66 6.12
C GLU A 44 16.73 -5.80 6.83
N ALA A 45 15.69 -5.15 6.29
CA ALA A 45 14.33 -5.27 6.84
C ALA A 45 13.77 -6.68 6.68
N MET A 46 14.05 -7.34 5.55
CA MET A 46 13.67 -8.73 5.29
C MET A 46 14.32 -9.70 6.28
N LYS A 47 15.63 -9.59 6.48
CA LYS A 47 16.42 -10.43 7.40
C LYS A 47 15.91 -10.35 8.83
N GLU A 48 15.48 -9.16 9.26
CA GLU A 48 14.90 -8.96 10.59
C GLU A 48 13.40 -9.24 10.68
N GLY A 49 12.73 -9.57 9.58
CA GLY A 49 11.30 -9.87 9.56
C GLY A 49 10.41 -8.67 9.90
N VAL A 50 10.90 -7.44 9.70
CA VAL A 50 10.19 -6.20 10.05
C VAL A 50 9.51 -5.54 8.85
N THR A 51 9.15 -6.34 7.85
CA THR A 51 8.52 -5.86 6.62
C THR A 51 7.01 -5.71 6.79
N ASN A 52 6.35 -4.90 5.96
CA ASN A 52 4.89 -4.74 5.94
C ASN A 52 4.27 -4.45 7.34
N LEU A 53 4.94 -3.61 8.14
CA LEU A 53 4.49 -3.24 9.49
C LEU A 53 3.18 -2.44 9.43
N GLY A 54 3.03 -1.53 8.48
CA GLY A 54 1.81 -0.72 8.29
C GLY A 54 0.58 -1.59 8.02
N SER A 55 0.73 -2.66 7.24
CA SER A 55 -0.36 -3.63 7.00
C SER A 55 -0.69 -4.44 8.25
N ARG A 56 0.31 -4.75 9.09
CA ARG A 56 0.11 -5.42 10.39
C ARG A 56 -0.48 -4.49 11.44
N ASP A 57 -0.12 -3.22 11.41
CA ASP A 57 -0.70 -2.18 12.26
C ASP A 57 -2.20 -2.02 12.02
N GLN A 58 -2.70 -2.31 10.81
CA GLN A 58 -4.13 -2.32 10.53
C GLN A 58 -4.84 -3.56 11.09
N ARG A 59 -4.13 -4.70 11.23
CA ARG A 59 -4.71 -5.94 11.77
C ARG A 59 -5.01 -5.82 13.26
N LEU A 60 -4.15 -5.13 14.01
CA LEU A 60 -4.29 -5.00 15.46
C LEU A 60 -5.57 -4.26 15.89
N PRO A 61 -5.93 -3.09 15.32
CA PRO A 61 -7.22 -2.45 15.54
C PRO A 61 -8.41 -3.32 15.13
N LEU A 62 -8.30 -4.14 14.07
CA LEU A 62 -9.38 -5.06 13.70
C LEU A 62 -9.63 -6.13 14.78
N SER A 63 -8.56 -6.68 15.36
CA SER A 63 -8.66 -7.56 16.54
C SER A 63 -9.25 -6.81 17.74
N TRP A 64 -8.78 -5.60 18.01
CA TRP A 64 -9.30 -4.76 19.09
C TRP A 64 -10.81 -4.48 18.91
N ILE A 65 -11.26 -4.16 17.70
CA ILE A 65 -12.67 -3.96 17.38
C ILE A 65 -13.45 -5.24 17.69
N ASN A 66 -12.96 -6.40 17.27
CA ASN A 66 -13.64 -7.67 17.52
C ASN A 66 -13.82 -7.95 19.03
N GLU A 67 -12.80 -7.62 19.83
CA GLU A 67 -12.79 -7.84 21.28
C GLU A 67 -13.57 -6.78 22.07
N ASN A 68 -13.61 -5.53 21.61
CA ASN A 68 -14.01 -4.38 22.44
C ASN A 68 -15.24 -3.63 21.93
N ILE A 69 -15.59 -3.71 20.64
CA ILE A 69 -16.61 -2.81 20.06
C ILE A 69 -18.01 -3.05 20.64
N ALA A 70 -18.27 -4.22 21.23
CA ALA A 70 -19.51 -4.52 21.93
C ALA A 70 -19.79 -3.56 23.08
N SER A 71 -18.75 -3.13 23.82
CA SER A 71 -18.88 -2.16 24.91
C SER A 71 -19.29 -0.76 24.42
N PHE A 72 -19.08 -0.47 23.14
CA PHE A 72 -19.51 0.77 22.48
C PHE A 72 -20.87 0.63 21.79
N GLY A 73 -21.56 -0.52 21.95
CA GLY A 73 -22.83 -0.83 21.30
C GLY A 73 -22.70 -1.41 19.89
N GLY A 74 -21.48 -1.75 19.45
CA GLY A 74 -21.22 -2.37 18.15
C GLY A 74 -21.45 -3.88 18.15
N ASN A 75 -21.51 -4.46 16.96
CA ASN A 75 -21.56 -5.92 16.79
C ASN A 75 -20.28 -6.41 16.10
N PRO A 76 -19.40 -7.16 16.80
CA PRO A 76 -18.13 -7.63 16.22
C PRO A 76 -18.33 -8.59 15.04
N GLY A 77 -19.48 -9.26 14.95
CA GLY A 77 -19.88 -10.07 13.80
C GLY A 77 -20.45 -9.28 12.62
N LYS A 78 -20.47 -7.93 12.68
CA LYS A 78 -20.95 -7.03 11.61
C LYS A 78 -19.95 -5.95 11.21
N VAL A 79 -18.66 -6.25 11.31
CA VAL A 79 -17.58 -5.35 10.88
C VAL A 79 -17.45 -5.34 9.35
N THR A 80 -17.47 -4.15 8.76
CA THR A 80 -17.15 -3.90 7.34
C THR A 80 -15.95 -2.97 7.28
N ILE A 81 -14.92 -3.34 6.51
CA ILE A 81 -13.75 -2.49 6.27
C ILE A 81 -13.91 -1.71 4.96
N PHE A 82 -13.45 -0.47 4.91
CA PHE A 82 -13.49 0.34 3.70
C PHE A 82 -12.31 1.29 3.62
N GLY A 83 -11.95 1.68 2.40
CA GLY A 83 -10.81 2.57 2.16
C GLY A 83 -10.75 3.03 0.71
N GLU A 84 -10.09 4.17 0.51
CA GLU A 84 -9.91 4.83 -0.78
C GLU A 84 -8.42 4.94 -1.10
N ASN A 85 -8.05 4.82 -2.39
CA ASN A 85 -6.67 4.86 -2.88
C ASN A 85 -5.77 3.86 -2.11
N SER A 86 -4.69 4.29 -1.45
CA SER A 86 -3.85 3.45 -0.57
C SER A 86 -4.64 2.73 0.54
N GLY A 87 -5.79 3.27 0.96
CA GLY A 87 -6.72 2.59 1.86
C GLY A 87 -7.48 1.45 1.18
N ALA A 88 -7.80 1.56 -0.11
CA ALA A 88 -8.40 0.47 -0.87
C ALA A 88 -7.42 -0.69 -1.05
N GLU A 89 -6.14 -0.37 -1.29
CA GLU A 89 -5.08 -1.38 -1.31
C GLU A 89 -4.95 -2.08 0.03
N SER A 90 -5.01 -1.31 1.11
CA SER A 90 -5.00 -1.83 2.48
C SER A 90 -6.18 -2.77 2.73
N VAL A 91 -7.39 -2.40 2.31
CA VAL A 91 -8.58 -3.27 2.43
C VAL A 91 -8.39 -4.58 1.67
N ALA A 92 -7.94 -4.52 0.42
CA ALA A 92 -7.72 -5.73 -0.36
C ALA A 92 -6.51 -6.54 0.15
N ALA A 93 -5.49 -5.90 0.71
CA ALA A 93 -4.41 -6.58 1.41
C ALA A 93 -4.92 -7.37 2.62
N GLN A 94 -5.87 -6.83 3.41
CA GLN A 94 -6.48 -7.57 4.52
C GLN A 94 -7.30 -8.79 4.07
N ILE A 95 -7.93 -8.72 2.88
CA ILE A 95 -8.65 -9.84 2.26
C ILE A 95 -7.70 -10.97 1.83
N LEU A 96 -6.52 -10.59 1.33
CA LEU A 96 -5.51 -11.50 0.80
C LEU A 96 -4.49 -11.99 1.85
N ALA A 97 -4.46 -11.31 3.01
CA ALA A 97 -3.51 -11.55 4.09
C ALA A 97 -3.43 -13.04 4.47
N TYR A 98 -2.21 -13.53 4.67
CA TYR A 98 -1.96 -14.91 5.09
C TYR A 98 -2.59 -15.94 4.16
N ASN A 99 -2.54 -15.69 2.85
CA ASN A 99 -3.09 -16.57 1.83
C ASN A 99 -4.59 -16.81 1.98
N GLY A 100 -5.32 -15.77 2.39
CA GLY A 100 -6.76 -15.81 2.60
C GLY A 100 -7.22 -16.37 3.94
N ARG A 101 -6.35 -16.39 4.97
CA ARG A 101 -6.74 -16.82 6.32
C ARG A 101 -7.84 -15.91 6.87
N ASN A 102 -9.01 -16.51 7.10
CA ASN A 102 -10.15 -15.79 7.65
C ASN A 102 -10.14 -15.87 9.19
N ASP A 103 -9.65 -14.82 9.83
CA ASP A 103 -9.61 -14.68 11.29
C ASP A 103 -10.96 -14.17 11.86
N GLY A 104 -12.01 -14.03 11.05
CA GLY A 104 -13.34 -13.57 11.49
C GLY A 104 -13.41 -12.08 11.86
N LEU A 105 -12.41 -11.28 11.47
CA LEU A 105 -12.27 -9.88 11.88
C LEU A 105 -13.20 -8.91 11.13
N PHE A 106 -13.67 -9.29 9.95
CA PHE A 106 -14.57 -8.50 9.12
C PHE A 106 -15.41 -9.44 8.24
N ARG A 107 -16.59 -8.98 7.86
CA ARG A 107 -17.55 -9.73 7.03
C ARG A 107 -17.93 -9.07 5.72
N GLY A 108 -17.38 -7.89 5.45
CA GLY A 108 -17.64 -7.12 4.24
C GLY A 108 -16.49 -6.16 3.99
N ALA A 109 -16.27 -5.82 2.72
CA ALA A 109 -15.19 -4.93 2.32
C ALA A 109 -15.62 -3.97 1.21
N ILE A 110 -15.10 -2.74 1.25
CA ILE A 110 -15.33 -1.71 0.24
C ILE A 110 -13.99 -1.06 -0.16
N PRO A 111 -13.23 -1.66 -1.09
CA PRO A 111 -12.05 -1.05 -1.68
C PRO A 111 -12.43 -0.11 -2.84
N LEU A 112 -12.05 1.18 -2.75
CA LEU A 112 -12.34 2.22 -3.73
C LEU A 112 -11.07 2.73 -4.42
N GLY A 113 -10.91 2.46 -5.72
CA GLY A 113 -9.87 3.04 -6.58
C GLY A 113 -8.68 2.13 -6.88
N ARG A 114 -8.03 1.52 -5.86
CA ARG A 114 -6.77 0.77 -6.05
C ARG A 114 -6.81 -0.65 -5.45
N TYR A 115 -6.16 -1.60 -6.11
CA TYR A 115 -5.97 -2.97 -5.64
C TYR A 115 -4.48 -3.24 -5.35
N PRO A 116 -4.16 -4.10 -4.36
CA PRO A 116 -2.79 -4.45 -4.03
C PRO A 116 -2.16 -5.19 -5.21
N GLY A 117 -1.13 -4.56 -5.75
CA GLY A 117 -0.22 -5.13 -6.72
C GLY A 117 1.18 -4.67 -6.32
N GLY A 118 1.70 -5.25 -5.23
CA GLY A 118 3.05 -4.97 -4.79
C GLY A 118 4.04 -5.61 -5.76
N PHE A 119 5.06 -4.85 -6.14
CA PHE A 119 6.24 -5.39 -6.81
C PHE A 119 6.88 -6.49 -5.93
N ASN A 120 7.56 -7.42 -6.59
CA ASN A 120 8.41 -8.38 -5.90
C ASN A 120 9.47 -7.61 -5.07
N ALA A 121 9.96 -8.20 -3.99
CA ALA A 121 11.13 -7.67 -3.27
C ALA A 121 12.37 -7.82 -4.18
N THR A 122 12.54 -6.88 -5.10
CA THR A 122 13.63 -6.86 -6.08
C THR A 122 14.74 -5.90 -5.65
N GLN A 123 15.82 -5.87 -6.45
CA GLN A 123 16.90 -4.89 -6.35
C GLN A 123 16.37 -3.44 -6.26
N ALA A 124 15.26 -3.12 -6.93
CA ALA A 124 14.67 -1.79 -6.90
C ALA A 124 14.28 -1.31 -5.49
N THR A 125 14.05 -2.24 -4.56
CA THR A 125 13.78 -1.93 -3.15
C THR A 125 15.04 -1.78 -2.31
N GLN A 126 16.14 -2.44 -2.71
CA GLN A 126 17.43 -2.30 -2.04
C GLN A 126 18.02 -0.91 -2.29
N ASP A 127 17.97 -0.42 -3.52
CA ASP A 127 18.48 0.91 -3.86
C ASP A 127 17.71 2.00 -3.09
N THR A 128 16.38 1.88 -2.98
CA THR A 128 15.57 2.77 -2.13
C THR A 128 16.00 2.75 -0.67
N TYR A 129 16.30 1.57 -0.13
CA TYR A 129 16.79 1.45 1.24
C TYR A 129 18.16 2.10 1.43
N ASP A 130 19.11 1.82 0.52
CA ASP A 130 20.48 2.32 0.62
C ASP A 130 20.57 3.83 0.39
N ASP A 131 19.79 4.38 -0.54
CA ASP A 131 19.65 5.82 -0.76
C ASP A 131 19.05 6.54 0.45
N PHE A 132 18.03 5.91 1.06
CA PHE A 132 17.42 6.42 2.28
C PHE A 132 18.41 6.43 3.45
N VAL A 133 19.14 5.33 3.68
CA VAL A 133 20.19 5.26 4.71
C VAL A 133 21.26 6.32 4.46
N SER A 134 21.70 6.48 3.21
CA SER A 134 22.69 7.48 2.79
C SER A 134 22.27 8.91 3.10
N SER A 135 20.97 9.18 3.03
CA SER A 135 20.37 10.49 3.31
C SER A 135 20.20 10.79 4.81
N VAL A 136 20.36 9.79 5.69
CA VAL A 136 20.30 9.99 7.15
C VAL A 136 21.71 10.33 7.67
N PRO A 137 21.96 11.56 8.18
CA PRO A 137 23.30 12.03 8.54
C PRO A 137 24.09 11.12 9.49
N SER A 138 23.38 10.48 10.44
CA SER A 138 23.99 9.57 11.41
C SER A 138 24.26 8.16 10.88
N CYS A 139 23.67 7.78 9.75
CA CYS A 139 23.68 6.41 9.23
C CYS A 139 24.28 6.26 7.84
N GLY A 140 24.55 7.33 7.09
CA GLY A 140 24.91 7.22 5.68
C GLY A 140 26.15 6.37 5.38
N LYS A 141 27.15 6.33 6.27
CA LYS A 141 28.33 5.46 6.13
C LYS A 141 28.03 3.95 6.26
N LEU A 142 26.82 3.61 6.67
CA LEU A 142 26.38 2.22 6.89
C LEU A 142 25.49 1.72 5.75
N ALA A 143 25.22 2.52 4.71
CA ALA A 143 24.47 2.08 3.53
C ALA A 143 25.09 0.79 2.94
N GLY A 144 24.24 -0.17 2.55
CA GLY A 144 24.65 -1.50 2.06
C GLY A 144 25.12 -2.48 3.15
N THR A 145 25.21 -2.06 4.41
CA THR A 145 25.66 -2.91 5.53
C THR A 145 24.51 -3.38 6.42
N ASP A 146 24.66 -4.56 7.02
CA ASP A 146 23.72 -5.14 7.99
C ASP A 146 23.51 -4.27 9.26
N SER A 147 24.39 -3.31 9.53
CA SER A 147 24.29 -2.42 10.70
C SER A 147 23.42 -1.18 10.47
N SER A 148 23.03 -0.91 9.21
CA SER A 148 22.24 0.27 8.84
C SER A 148 20.90 0.34 9.56
N LEU A 149 20.15 -0.77 9.63
CA LEU A 149 18.82 -0.79 10.26
C LEU A 149 18.90 -0.49 11.76
N GLY A 150 19.92 -1.04 12.43
CA GLY A 150 20.20 -0.73 13.83
C GLY A 150 20.54 0.75 14.05
N CYS A 151 21.23 1.39 13.10
CA CYS A 151 21.47 2.83 13.14
C CYS A 151 20.18 3.62 12.97
N LEU A 152 19.36 3.29 11.98
CA LEU A 152 18.08 3.98 11.72
C LEU A 152 17.17 3.98 12.96
N ARG A 153 17.14 2.87 13.72
CA ARG A 153 16.37 2.77 14.97
C ARG A 153 16.84 3.72 16.08
N ARG A 154 18.10 4.15 16.06
CA ARG A 154 18.70 5.04 17.07
C ARG A 154 18.85 6.48 16.57
N ALA A 155 18.62 6.72 15.28
CA ALA A 155 18.73 8.04 14.69
C ALA A 155 17.67 8.99 15.28
N PRO A 156 18.00 10.28 15.48
CA PRO A 156 17.01 11.30 15.79
C PRO A 156 15.88 11.33 14.75
N ILE A 157 14.64 11.49 15.21
CA ILE A 157 13.46 11.45 14.33
C ILE A 157 13.50 12.56 13.28
N GLU A 158 14.10 13.70 13.59
CA GLU A 158 14.25 14.85 12.71
C GLU A 158 15.12 14.52 11.49
N TYR A 159 16.12 13.65 11.65
CA TYR A 159 16.96 13.19 10.55
C TYR A 159 16.21 12.23 9.63
N ILE A 160 15.43 11.33 10.23
CA ILE A 160 14.57 10.39 9.50
C ILE A 160 13.49 11.15 8.72
N ASP A 161 12.80 12.09 9.36
CA ASP A 161 11.75 12.90 8.74
C ASP A 161 12.29 13.79 7.60
N THR A 162 13.48 14.36 7.77
CA THR A 162 14.14 15.14 6.72
C THR A 162 14.48 14.26 5.51
N ALA A 163 15.05 13.06 5.73
CA ALA A 163 15.36 12.12 4.67
C ALA A 163 14.09 11.66 3.93
N LEU A 164 13.00 11.37 4.65
CA LEU A 164 11.71 10.98 4.05
C LEU A 164 11.05 12.10 3.24
N ARG A 165 11.16 13.36 3.68
CA ARG A 165 10.63 14.51 2.92
C ARG A 165 11.42 14.78 1.64
N SER A 166 12.67 14.35 1.57
CA SER A 166 13.53 14.47 0.39
C SER A 166 13.43 13.26 -0.55
N ASP A 167 12.81 12.17 -0.11
CA ASP A 167 12.64 10.97 -0.92
C ASP A 167 11.51 11.13 -1.95
N THR A 168 11.88 11.08 -3.23
CA THR A 168 10.95 11.18 -4.36
C THR A 168 10.56 9.82 -4.94
N SER A 169 11.11 8.72 -4.43
CA SER A 169 10.90 7.37 -4.97
C SER A 169 9.45 6.91 -4.86
N GLN A 170 8.72 7.35 -3.83
CA GLN A 170 7.38 6.86 -3.47
C GLN A 170 7.30 5.32 -3.32
N ARG A 171 8.42 4.63 -3.07
CA ARG A 171 8.49 3.15 -3.07
C ARG A 171 8.19 2.48 -1.73
N TRP A 172 7.77 3.25 -0.72
CA TRP A 172 7.38 2.71 0.58
C TRP A 172 5.95 2.15 0.56
N ALA A 173 5.80 0.95 -0.01
CA ALA A 173 4.53 0.28 -0.15
C ALA A 173 4.59 -1.15 0.39
N SER A 174 3.43 -1.81 0.42
CA SER A 174 3.36 -3.24 0.70
C SER A 174 4.10 -4.06 -0.35
N PHE A 175 4.84 -5.09 0.07
CA PHE A 175 5.62 -5.94 -0.82
C PHE A 175 5.49 -7.43 -0.49
N LEU A 176 5.73 -8.26 -1.51
CA LEU A 176 5.68 -9.72 -1.43
C LEU A 176 6.82 -10.27 -0.56
N TYR A 177 6.57 -10.44 0.74
CA TYR A 177 7.52 -11.06 1.66
C TYR A 177 6.84 -11.63 2.91
N GLY A 178 7.29 -12.82 3.30
CA GLY A 178 6.88 -13.48 4.52
C GLY A 178 5.45 -14.03 4.44
N ASP A 179 4.70 -13.87 5.52
CA ASP A 179 3.40 -14.50 5.72
C ASP A 179 2.22 -13.61 5.34
N PHE A 180 2.31 -12.29 5.57
CA PHE A 180 1.21 -11.37 5.33
C PHE A 180 0.89 -11.28 3.83
N PHE A 181 1.89 -10.96 3.00
CA PHE A 181 1.83 -11.11 1.55
C PHE A 181 2.63 -12.34 1.16
N ALA A 182 1.98 -13.50 1.17
CA ALA A 182 2.63 -14.80 0.98
C ALA A 182 2.79 -15.23 -0.49
N ASP A 183 2.09 -14.58 -1.41
CA ASP A 183 2.13 -14.87 -2.85
C ASP A 183 1.65 -13.63 -3.62
N TYR A 184 1.91 -13.59 -4.92
CA TYR A 184 1.36 -12.57 -5.80
C TYR A 184 -0.16 -12.55 -5.70
N THR A 185 -0.72 -11.34 -5.63
CA THR A 185 -2.15 -11.15 -5.47
C THR A 185 -2.95 -11.77 -6.62
N THR A 186 -2.41 -11.73 -7.84
CA THR A 186 -2.96 -12.41 -9.02
C THR A 186 -3.04 -13.93 -8.85
N ASN A 187 -1.97 -14.57 -8.33
CA ASN A 187 -1.96 -15.99 -8.05
C ASN A 187 -2.98 -16.37 -6.97
N GLN A 188 -3.08 -15.58 -5.91
CA GLN A 188 -4.04 -15.80 -4.83
C GLN A 188 -5.48 -15.68 -5.31
N LEU A 189 -5.78 -14.65 -6.11
CA LEU A 189 -7.10 -14.47 -6.71
C LEU A 189 -7.45 -15.65 -7.63
N TYR A 190 -6.55 -16.04 -8.52
CA TYR A 190 -6.76 -17.14 -9.47
C TYR A 190 -6.98 -18.50 -8.76
N SER A 191 -6.18 -18.77 -7.73
CA SER A 191 -6.26 -20.01 -6.95
C SER A 191 -7.32 -19.99 -5.85
N GLY A 192 -8.08 -18.90 -5.72
CA GLY A 192 -9.13 -18.76 -4.72
C GLY A 192 -8.64 -18.59 -3.28
N ARG A 193 -7.37 -18.24 -3.05
CA ARG A 193 -6.74 -18.07 -1.73
C ARG A 193 -6.94 -16.66 -1.18
N PHE A 194 -8.18 -16.35 -0.82
CA PHE A 194 -8.59 -15.07 -0.24
C PHE A 194 -9.82 -15.25 0.65
N VAL A 195 -10.04 -14.32 1.59
CA VAL A 195 -11.21 -14.33 2.48
C VAL A 195 -12.51 -14.17 1.67
N LYS A 196 -13.42 -15.13 1.80
CA LYS A 196 -14.69 -15.18 1.04
C LYS A 196 -15.78 -14.34 1.73
N ILE A 197 -15.88 -13.09 1.34
CA ILE A 197 -16.88 -12.12 1.85
C ILE A 197 -17.49 -11.30 0.71
N PRO A 198 -18.66 -10.69 0.91
CA PRO A 198 -19.18 -9.68 -0.01
C PRO A 198 -18.22 -8.49 -0.13
N VAL A 199 -17.97 -8.06 -1.38
CA VAL A 199 -17.13 -6.91 -1.71
C VAL A 199 -17.93 -5.94 -2.57
N LEU A 200 -17.92 -4.66 -2.21
CA LEU A 200 -18.40 -3.57 -3.06
C LEU A 200 -17.17 -2.80 -3.56
N ILE A 201 -16.83 -2.98 -4.84
CA ILE A 201 -15.65 -2.37 -5.47
C ILE A 201 -16.09 -1.30 -6.47
N GLY A 202 -15.31 -0.23 -6.57
CA GLY A 202 -15.50 0.82 -7.58
C GLY A 202 -14.21 1.58 -7.87
N ALA A 203 -14.22 2.33 -8.96
CA ALA A 203 -13.16 3.26 -9.37
C ALA A 203 -13.81 4.54 -9.91
N ASN A 204 -13.09 5.65 -9.85
CA ASN A 204 -13.52 6.87 -10.53
C ASN A 204 -13.27 6.74 -12.04
N THR A 205 -14.04 7.46 -12.86
CA THR A 205 -13.86 7.48 -14.33
C THR A 205 -12.44 7.91 -14.72
N ASP A 206 -11.87 8.86 -13.97
CA ASP A 206 -10.66 9.60 -14.35
C ASP A 206 -9.48 9.40 -13.38
N GLU A 207 -9.33 8.21 -12.77
CA GLU A 207 -8.25 7.92 -11.79
C GLU A 207 -6.85 8.29 -12.30
N GLY A 208 -6.59 8.04 -13.59
CA GLY A 208 -5.28 8.27 -14.21
C GLY A 208 -4.92 9.75 -14.41
N THR A 209 -5.88 10.67 -14.38
CA THR A 209 -5.63 12.09 -14.70
C THR A 209 -4.69 12.79 -13.72
N SER A 210 -4.64 12.33 -12.46
CA SER A 210 -3.74 12.88 -11.45
C SER A 210 -2.32 12.32 -11.53
N PHE A 211 -2.12 11.18 -12.20
CA PHE A 211 -0.85 10.45 -12.27
C PHE A 211 -0.25 10.40 -13.69
N GLY A 212 -1.04 10.74 -14.71
CA GLY A 212 -0.59 10.82 -16.09
C GLY A 212 0.27 12.06 -16.36
N PHE A 213 1.02 12.01 -17.45
CA PHE A 213 1.76 13.16 -17.97
C PHE A 213 0.80 14.29 -18.38
N ARG A 214 1.23 15.54 -18.21
CA ARG A 214 0.47 16.73 -18.60
C ARG A 214 1.14 17.38 -19.81
N GLY A 215 0.33 18.04 -20.64
CA GLY A 215 0.84 18.81 -21.77
C GLY A 215 1.32 17.97 -22.95
N VAL A 216 0.72 16.78 -23.16
CA VAL A 216 0.95 15.97 -24.37
C VAL A 216 0.06 16.46 -25.49
N ASN A 217 0.67 16.87 -26.60
CA ASN A 217 0.03 17.52 -27.74
C ASN A 217 0.37 16.84 -29.09
N ASN A 218 1.21 15.80 -29.08
CA ASN A 218 1.56 15.02 -30.27
C ASN A 218 1.95 13.58 -29.90
N ASP A 219 2.08 12.72 -30.93
CA ASP A 219 2.35 11.29 -30.77
C ASP A 219 3.73 11.02 -30.16
N GLU A 220 4.74 11.85 -30.45
CA GLU A 220 6.09 11.70 -29.89
C GLU A 220 6.08 11.90 -28.37
N GLU A 221 5.38 12.93 -27.90
CA GLU A 221 5.20 13.21 -26.48
C GLU A 221 4.38 12.13 -25.77
N LEU A 222 3.35 11.58 -26.43
CA LEU A 222 2.57 10.44 -25.93
C LEU A 222 3.45 9.20 -25.76
N ARG A 223 4.24 8.86 -26.78
CA ARG A 223 5.16 7.72 -26.76
C ARG A 223 6.19 7.85 -25.64
N ALA A 224 6.80 9.02 -25.50
CA ALA A 224 7.77 9.29 -24.44
C ALA A 224 7.14 9.12 -23.05
N GLY A 225 5.92 9.62 -22.86
CA GLY A 225 5.17 9.49 -21.61
C GLY A 225 4.83 8.05 -21.25
N VAL A 226 4.31 7.27 -22.21
CA VAL A 226 3.99 5.84 -22.03
C VAL A 226 5.26 5.05 -21.71
N LYS A 227 6.33 5.26 -22.46
CA LYS A 227 7.64 4.61 -22.22
C LYS A 227 8.11 4.85 -20.80
N ALA A 228 8.07 6.10 -20.34
CA ALA A 228 8.57 6.50 -19.02
C ALA A 228 7.77 5.91 -17.85
N ILE A 229 6.45 5.80 -17.97
CA ILE A 229 5.57 5.39 -16.85
C ILE A 229 5.29 3.89 -16.85
N MET A 230 5.01 3.31 -18.02
CA MET A 230 4.46 1.96 -18.12
C MET A 230 5.51 0.90 -18.37
N ILE A 231 6.68 1.27 -18.88
CA ILE A 231 7.67 0.32 -19.36
C ILE A 231 8.98 0.48 -18.59
N PRO A 232 9.32 -0.45 -17.69
CA PRO A 232 10.57 -0.45 -16.94
C PRO A 232 11.81 -0.42 -17.86
N ASP A 233 12.93 0.07 -17.34
CA ASP A 233 14.19 0.12 -18.09
C ASP A 233 14.70 -1.30 -18.42
N GLU A 234 14.47 -2.24 -17.52
CA GLU A 234 14.95 -3.63 -17.58
C GLU A 234 13.97 -4.59 -18.28
N VAL A 235 12.94 -4.08 -18.96
CA VAL A 235 11.85 -4.91 -19.52
C VAL A 235 12.35 -5.92 -20.56
N GLU A 236 13.43 -5.60 -21.27
CA GLU A 236 13.98 -6.44 -22.33
C GLU A 236 14.55 -7.75 -21.77
N GLU A 237 15.10 -7.73 -20.55
CA GLU A 237 15.61 -8.93 -19.88
C GLU A 237 14.50 -9.94 -19.56
N THR A 238 13.27 -9.45 -19.37
CA THR A 238 12.12 -10.27 -18.98
C THR A 238 11.23 -10.67 -20.15
N THR A 239 11.17 -9.86 -21.20
CA THR A 239 10.25 -10.04 -22.34
C THR A 239 10.94 -10.35 -23.66
N GLY A 240 12.24 -10.05 -23.78
CA GLY A 240 13.00 -10.11 -25.03
C GLY A 240 12.64 -9.01 -26.03
N LYS A 241 11.81 -8.03 -25.65
CA LYS A 241 11.43 -6.88 -26.48
C LYS A 241 12.03 -5.60 -25.93
N THR A 242 12.46 -4.73 -26.84
CA THR A 242 12.88 -3.38 -26.49
C THR A 242 11.69 -2.60 -25.93
N ARG A 243 12.01 -1.52 -25.18
CA ARG A 243 10.98 -0.63 -24.66
C ARG A 243 10.15 0.00 -25.78
N ASP A 244 10.75 0.32 -26.93
CA ASP A 244 10.04 0.94 -28.06
C ASP A 244 9.05 -0.02 -28.71
N GLU A 245 9.44 -1.29 -28.93
CA GLU A 245 8.53 -2.32 -29.45
C GLU A 245 7.30 -2.51 -28.54
N LEU A 246 7.49 -2.42 -27.22
CA LEU A 246 6.39 -2.50 -26.27
C LEU A 246 5.52 -1.23 -26.23
N VAL A 247 6.08 -0.04 -26.48
CA VAL A 247 5.28 1.18 -26.68
C VAL A 247 4.43 1.04 -27.93
N ASP A 248 5.01 0.56 -29.02
CA ASP A 248 4.30 0.34 -30.29
C ASP A 248 3.13 -0.63 -30.10
N GLU A 249 3.36 -1.75 -29.41
CA GLU A 249 2.31 -2.73 -29.09
C GLU A 249 1.21 -2.15 -28.19
N LEU A 250 1.55 -1.34 -27.20
CA LEU A 250 0.57 -0.73 -26.28
C LEU A 250 -0.29 0.34 -26.95
N LEU A 251 0.26 1.06 -27.92
CA LEU A 251 -0.44 2.16 -28.59
C LEU A 251 -1.24 1.71 -29.83
N GLU A 252 -1.13 0.43 -30.23
CA GLU A 252 -1.72 -0.11 -31.47
C GLU A 252 -1.48 0.82 -32.68
N LEU A 253 -0.27 1.37 -32.79
CA LEU A 253 0.20 2.15 -33.93
C LEU A 253 0.82 1.26 -35.02
#